data_AF-A0AB34TD84-F1
#
_entry.id   AF-A0AB34TD84-F1
#
_cell.length_a   1.000
_cell.length_b   1.000
_cell.length_c   1.000
_cell.angle_alpha   90.00
_cell.angle_beta   90.00
_cell.angle_gamma   90.00
#
_symmetry.space_group_name_H-M   'P 1'
#
loop_
_entity.id
_entity.type
_entity.pdbx_description
1 polymer ?
#
loop_
_entity_poly.entity_id
_entity_poly.type
_entity_poly.pdbx_seq_one_letter_code
_entity_poly.pdbx_strand_id
1 'polypeptide(L)'
;MSNSRDIDAAEQLRRLVIRGIVEQTGLNEEHAMPYATAVLTVLQTEYGGERLHIPKAAVQDKPCARVEAIRAELAEGQNWRLVCRRHGISRAALYRLFPGGLPKPSKAS
;
A
#
# COMPACT_ATOMS: atom_id res chain seq x y z
N MET A 1 -9.37 20.88 32.00
CA MET A 1 -8.29 19.93 31.66
C MET A 1 -8.54 19.16 30.34
N SER A 2 -9.74 19.22 29.73
CA SER A 2 -10.05 18.51 28.47
C SER A 2 -9.40 19.13 27.22
N ASN A 3 -9.40 20.46 27.07
CA ASN A 3 -8.85 21.12 25.87
C ASN A 3 -7.40 20.75 25.52
N SER A 4 -6.52 20.55 26.50
CA SER A 4 -5.11 20.21 26.21
C SER A 4 -4.97 18.83 25.57
N ARG A 5 -5.80 17.86 25.99
CA ARG A 5 -5.76 16.51 25.44
C ARG A 5 -6.31 16.46 24.01
N ASP A 6 -7.35 17.24 23.75
CA ASP A 6 -7.96 17.31 22.42
C ASP A 6 -7.03 18.02 21.42
N ILE A 7 -6.31 19.06 21.87
CA ILE A 7 -5.25 19.71 21.08
C ILE A 7 -4.11 18.73 20.77
N ASP A 8 -3.65 17.96 21.76
CA ASP A 8 -2.57 16.98 21.56
C ASP A 8 -3.00 15.85 20.61
N ALA A 9 -4.26 15.39 20.71
CA ALA A 9 -4.80 14.36 19.82
C ALA A 9 -4.94 14.86 18.38
N ALA A 10 -5.42 16.09 18.19
CA ALA A 10 -5.48 16.72 16.87
C ALA A 10 -4.10 16.88 16.25
N GLU A 11 -3.11 17.32 17.04
CA GLU A 11 -1.72 17.44 16.61
C GLU A 11 -1.13 16.09 16.18
N GLN A 12 -1.36 15.04 16.96
CA GLN A 12 -0.92 13.68 16.64
C GLN A 12 -1.55 13.17 15.34
N LEU A 13 -2.85 13.39 15.14
CA LEU A 13 -3.52 13.02 13.90
C LEU A 13 -2.95 13.78 12.70
N ARG A 14 -2.66 15.08 12.86
CA ARG A 14 -2.05 15.89 11.79
C ARG A 14 -0.70 15.32 11.37
N ARG A 15 0.17 15.01 12.33
CA ARG A 15 1.48 14.41 12.07
C ARG A 15 1.38 13.05 11.37
N LEU A 16 0.41 12.23 11.77
CA LEU A 16 0.16 10.94 11.12
C LEU A 16 -0.21 11.12 9.65
N VAL A 17 -1.11 12.07 9.34
CA VAL A 17 -1.55 12.33 7.97
C VAL A 17 -0.40 12.91 7.13
N ILE A 18 0.35 13.88 7.66
CA ILE A 18 1.53 14.46 6.99
C ILE A 18 2.53 13.35 6.63
N ARG A 19 2.89 12.51 7.61
CA ARG A 19 3.81 11.40 7.40
C ARG A 19 3.30 10.47 6.30
N GLY A 20 2.02 10.11 6.33
CA GLY A 20 1.41 9.25 5.31
C GLY A 20 1.45 9.86 3.90
N ILE A 21 1.27 11.18 3.77
CA ILE A 21 1.37 11.90 2.49
C ILE A 21 2.81 11.89 1.99
N VAL A 22 3.78 12.26 2.84
CA VAL A 22 5.21 12.29 2.48
C VAL A 22 5.67 10.90 2.02
N GLU A 23 5.38 9.86 2.81
CA GLU A 23 5.80 8.47 2.51
C GLU A 23 5.19 7.93 1.21
N GLN A 24 3.96 8.33 0.86
CA GLN A 24 3.26 7.78 -0.31
C GLN A 24 3.46 8.60 -1.59
N THR A 25 3.74 9.90 -1.47
CA THR A 25 3.78 10.81 -2.62
C THR A 25 5.18 11.35 -2.90
N GLY A 26 6.11 11.27 -1.94
CA GLY A 26 7.44 11.88 -2.05
C GLY A 26 7.44 13.41 -1.93
N LEU A 27 6.30 14.02 -1.56
CA LEU A 27 6.23 15.45 -1.28
C LEU A 27 7.06 15.82 -0.05
N ASN A 28 7.53 17.07 0.01
CA ASN A 28 8.12 17.62 1.22
C ASN A 28 7.03 17.89 2.28
N GLU A 29 7.45 18.02 3.53
CA GLU A 29 6.54 18.23 4.66
C GLU A 29 5.77 19.56 4.54
N GLU A 30 6.43 20.61 4.07
CA GLU A 30 5.86 21.94 3.91
C GLU A 30 4.68 21.95 2.93
N HIS A 31 4.78 21.23 1.81
CA HIS A 31 3.68 21.10 0.86
C HIS A 31 2.62 20.08 1.33
N ALA A 32 2.96 19.11 2.18
CA ALA A 32 2.01 18.16 2.74
C ALA A 32 1.10 18.78 3.83
N MET A 33 1.62 19.76 4.57
CA MET A 33 0.93 20.45 5.66
C MET A 33 -0.45 21.02 5.32
N PRO A 34 -0.66 21.78 4.21
CA PRO A 34 -1.98 22.30 3.86
C PRO A 34 -2.99 21.19 3.56
N TYR A 35 -2.57 20.11 2.90
CA TYR A 35 -3.46 18.98 2.60
C TYR A 35 -3.83 18.20 3.88
N ALA A 36 -2.86 17.96 4.76
CA ALA A 36 -3.14 17.31 6.04
C ALA A 36 -4.09 18.13 6.91
N THR A 37 -3.95 19.46 6.88
CA THR A 37 -4.85 20.39 7.57
C THR A 37 -6.26 20.32 7.01
N ALA A 38 -6.43 20.32 5.68
CA ALA A 38 -7.74 20.20 5.04
C ALA A 38 -8.44 18.88 5.40
N VAL A 39 -7.71 17.75 5.40
CA VAL A 39 -8.25 16.45 5.81
C VAL A 39 -8.68 16.47 7.27
N LEU A 40 -7.87 17.04 8.15
CA LEU A 40 -8.21 17.17 9.57
C LEU A 40 -9.49 17.97 9.79
N THR A 41 -9.64 19.10 9.10
CA THR A 41 -10.83 19.94 9.19
C THR A 41 -12.09 19.16 8.83
N VAL A 42 -12.05 18.38 7.74
CA VAL A 42 -13.19 17.54 7.34
C VAL A 42 -13.49 16.48 8.40
N LEU A 43 -12.46 15.78 8.88
CA LEU A 43 -12.64 14.73 9.89
C LEU A 43 -13.22 15.27 11.20
N GLN A 44 -12.78 16.45 11.63
CA GLN A 44 -13.27 17.10 12.85
C GLN A 44 -14.69 17.64 12.68
N THR A 45 -15.02 18.15 11.50
CA THR A 45 -16.35 18.73 11.21
C THR A 45 -17.41 17.64 11.09
N GLU A 46 -17.11 16.58 10.35
CA GLU A 46 -18.10 15.54 10.01
C GLU A 46 -18.17 14.43 11.08
N TYR A 47 -17.06 14.16 11.79
CA TYR A 47 -16.93 12.97 12.65
C TYR A 47 -16.32 13.29 14.03
N GLY A 48 -16.32 14.56 14.43
CA GLY A 48 -15.75 15.01 15.71
C GLY A 48 -16.35 14.27 16.90
N GLY A 49 -15.52 13.54 17.65
CA GLY A 49 -15.95 12.76 18.83
C GLY A 49 -16.52 11.38 18.51
N GLU A 50 -16.65 11.02 17.23
CA GLU A 50 -17.12 9.69 16.82
C GLU A 50 -15.98 8.67 16.69
N ARG A 51 -16.31 7.39 16.87
CA ARG A 51 -15.38 6.29 16.61
C ARG A 51 -15.51 5.81 15.16
N LEU A 52 -14.74 6.42 14.28
CA LEU A 52 -14.67 6.06 12.87
C LEU A 52 -14.18 4.62 12.65
N HIS A 53 -14.91 3.85 11.85
CA HIS A 53 -14.41 2.59 11.30
C HIS A 53 -13.64 2.87 10.02
N ILE A 54 -12.31 2.72 10.08
CA ILE A 54 -11.46 2.79 8.88
C ILE A 54 -11.34 1.37 8.32
N PRO A 55 -11.97 1.08 7.16
CA PRO A 55 -11.87 -0.25 6.56
C PRO A 55 -10.41 -0.53 6.19
N LYS A 56 -9.97 -1.78 6.43
CA LYS A 56 -8.66 -2.22 5.94
C LYS A 56 -8.68 -2.11 4.42
N ALA A 57 -7.67 -1.45 3.85
CA ALA A 57 -7.48 -1.48 2.41
C ALA A 57 -7.58 -2.94 1.93
N ALA A 58 -8.45 -3.19 0.95
CA ALA A 58 -8.52 -4.49 0.33
C ALA A 58 -7.09 -4.89 -0.07
N VAL A 59 -6.70 -6.15 0.13
CA VAL A 59 -5.40 -6.67 -0.33
C VAL A 59 -5.38 -6.79 -1.88
N GLN A 60 -6.20 -5.99 -2.54
CA GLN A 60 -6.21 -5.76 -3.96
C GLN A 60 -5.21 -4.60 -4.17
N ASP A 61 -4.15 -4.89 -4.92
CA ASP A 61 -3.28 -3.87 -5.53
C ASP A 61 -2.18 -3.23 -4.69
N LYS A 62 -1.57 -3.98 -3.77
CA LYS A 62 -0.09 -3.95 -3.74
C LYS A 62 0.41 -5.15 -4.51
N PRO A 63 1.02 -4.97 -5.69
CA PRO A 63 1.87 -5.99 -6.26
C PRO A 63 2.90 -6.32 -5.19
N CYS A 64 2.72 -7.46 -4.51
CA CYS A 64 3.69 -7.94 -3.55
C CYS A 64 5.00 -8.02 -4.34
N ALA A 65 6.07 -7.36 -3.89
CA ALA A 65 7.34 -7.31 -4.63
C ALA A 65 7.80 -8.71 -5.07
N ARG A 66 7.43 -9.73 -4.30
CA ARG A 66 7.60 -11.16 -4.63
C ARG A 66 6.83 -11.62 -5.88
N VAL A 67 5.57 -11.21 -6.04
CA VAL A 67 4.74 -11.55 -7.22
C VAL A 67 5.29 -10.88 -8.47
N GLU A 68 5.74 -9.63 -8.38
CA GLU A 68 6.39 -8.94 -9.51
C GLU A 68 7.75 -9.56 -9.86
N ALA A 69 8.55 -9.96 -8.86
CA ALA A 69 9.77 -10.72 -9.10
C ALA A 69 9.49 -12.07 -9.81
N ILE A 70 8.47 -12.82 -9.35
CA ILE A 70 8.03 -14.06 -9.99
C ILE A 70 7.57 -13.80 -11.44
N ARG A 71 6.82 -12.72 -11.67
CA ARG A 71 6.34 -12.31 -13.00
C ARG A 71 7.51 -12.03 -13.95
N ALA A 72 8.50 -11.26 -13.50
CA ALA A 72 9.69 -10.91 -14.27
C ALA A 72 10.50 -12.16 -14.66
N GLU A 73 10.76 -13.06 -13.70
CA GLU A 73 11.49 -14.31 -13.96
C GLU A 73 10.78 -15.20 -14.98
N LEU A 74 9.44 -15.29 -14.90
CA LEU A 74 8.64 -16.04 -15.88
C LEU A 74 8.65 -15.37 -17.25
N ALA A 75 8.61 -14.03 -17.30
CA ALA A 75 8.69 -13.25 -18.54
C ALA A 75 10.09 -13.32 -19.20
N GLU A 76 11.14 -13.53 -18.42
CA GLU A 76 12.51 -13.84 -18.88
C GLU A 76 12.65 -15.28 -19.40
N GLY A 77 11.60 -16.11 -19.27
CA GLY A 77 11.60 -17.49 -19.74
C GLY A 77 12.16 -18.51 -18.75
N GLN A 78 12.30 -18.15 -17.47
CA GLN A 78 12.71 -19.11 -16.44
C GLN A 78 11.68 -20.23 -16.30
N ASN A 79 12.17 -21.44 -16.06
CA ASN A 79 11.31 -22.60 -15.87
C ASN A 79 10.49 -22.44 -14.59
N TRP A 80 9.16 -22.62 -14.67
CA TRP A 80 8.25 -22.54 -13.54
C TRP A 80 8.66 -23.40 -12.34
N ARG A 81 9.32 -24.56 -12.54
CA ARG A 81 9.83 -25.40 -11.45
C ARG A 81 10.94 -24.71 -10.67
N LEU A 82 11.83 -24.02 -11.39
CA LEU A 82 12.95 -23.29 -10.80
C LEU A 82 12.43 -22.07 -10.02
N VAL A 83 11.48 -21.33 -10.60
CA VAL A 83 10.81 -20.19 -9.96
C VAL A 83 10.09 -20.64 -8.69
N CYS A 84 9.34 -21.75 -8.73
CA CYS A 84 8.70 -22.33 -7.54
C CYS A 84 9.71 -22.69 -6.44
N ARG A 85 10.85 -23.29 -6.80
CA ARG A 85 11.90 -23.67 -5.83
C ARG A 85 12.58 -22.43 -5.23
N ARG A 86 12.92 -21.44 -6.05
CA ARG A 86 13.59 -20.20 -5.64
C ARG A 86 12.71 -19.36 -4.72
N HIS A 87 11.42 -19.25 -5.06
CA HIS A 87 10.46 -18.49 -4.27
C HIS A 87 9.76 -19.33 -3.21
N GLY A 88 10.07 -20.62 -3.04
CA GLY A 88 9.41 -21.47 -2.03
C GLY A 88 7.88 -21.50 -2.16
N ILE A 89 7.35 -21.53 -3.39
CA ILE A 89 5.92 -21.58 -3.66
C ILE A 89 5.53 -22.90 -4.32
N SER A 90 4.35 -23.40 -4.00
CA SER A 90 3.80 -24.58 -4.67
C SER A 90 3.29 -24.23 -6.06
N ARG A 91 3.20 -25.23 -6.95
CA ARG A 91 2.60 -25.05 -8.28
C ARG A 91 1.18 -24.48 -8.20
N ALA A 92 0.36 -24.97 -7.26
CA ALA A 92 -1.00 -24.45 -7.07
C ALA A 92 -1.00 -22.99 -6.63
N ALA A 93 -0.08 -22.59 -5.75
CA ALA A 93 0.07 -21.19 -5.35
C ALA A 93 0.50 -20.31 -6.53
N LEU A 94 1.41 -20.79 -7.38
CA LEU A 94 1.83 -20.08 -8.58
C LEU A 94 0.67 -19.81 -9.55
N TYR A 95 -0.15 -20.81 -9.86
CA TYR A 95 -1.31 -20.61 -10.76
C TYR A 95 -2.43 -19.76 -10.14
N ARG A 96 -2.56 -19.73 -8.81
CA ARG A 96 -3.46 -18.78 -8.12
C ARG A 96 -3.01 -17.33 -8.26
N LEU A 97 -1.70 -17.09 -8.33
CA LEU A 97 -1.13 -15.75 -8.56
C LEU A 97 -1.33 -15.27 -10.01
N PHE A 98 -1.47 -16.20 -10.96
CA PHE A 98 -1.64 -15.90 -12.38
C PHE A 98 -2.85 -16.65 -12.97
N PRO A 99 -4.09 -16.22 -12.65
CA PRO A 99 -5.30 -16.91 -13.08
C PRO A 99 -5.50 -16.90 -14.61
N GLY A 100 -4.90 -15.94 -15.31
CA GLY A 100 -4.89 -15.86 -16.78
C GLY A 100 -3.80 -16.71 -17.47
N GLY A 101 -3.06 -17.53 -16.72
CA GLY A 101 -1.92 -18.28 -17.22
C GLY A 101 -0.58 -17.62 -16.92
N LEU A 102 0.50 -18.41 -16.96
CA LEU A 102 1.85 -17.91 -16.68
C LEU A 102 2.29 -16.90 -17.76
N PRO A 103 3.03 -15.85 -17.40
CA PRO A 103 3.65 -14.94 -18.36
C PRO A 103 4.43 -15.74 -19.40
N LYS A 104 4.18 -15.47 -20.68
CA LYS A 104 4.94 -16.08 -21.77
C LYS A 104 6.28 -15.36 -21.88
N PRO A 105 7.38 -16.08 -22.18
CA PRO A 105 8.66 -15.43 -22.41
C PRO A 105 8.53 -14.40 -23.52
N SER A 106 8.88 -13.15 -23.23
CA SER A 106 9.10 -12.16 -24.28
C SER A 106 10.31 -12.64 -25.05
N LYS A 107 10.14 -13.08 -26.30
CA LYS A 107 11.29 -13.32 -27.18
C LYS A 107 12.02 -11.99 -27.32
N ALA A 108 13.17 -11.85 -26.66
CA ALA A 108 14.21 -10.99 -27.16
C ALA A 108 14.67 -11.60 -28.49
N SER A 109 14.20 -11.00 -29.59
CA SER A 109 14.86 -11.10 -30.89
C SER A 109 16.16 -10.29 -30.86
#